data_AF-A0A7R9AJL3-F1
#
_entry.id   AF-A0A7R9AJL3-F1
#
_cell.length_a   1.000
_cell.length_b   1.000
_cell.length_c   1.000
_cell.angle_alpha   90.00
_cell.angle_beta   90.00
_cell.angle_gamma   90.00
#
_symmetry.space_group_name_H-M   'P 1'
#
loop_
_entity.id
_entity.type
_entity.pdbx_description
1 polymer ?
#
loop_
_entity_poly.entity_id
_entity_poly.type
_entity_poly.pdbx_seq_one_letter_code
_entity_poly.pdbx_strand_id
1 'polypeptide(L)'
;MPKSLRNDDTHATPLVEKFIVLFKSTFPTIPILTLDERFTSKMAFQTMIDSGLKKKDRQNKALPILRKVSAAITPEYPELKELLSNMWETLYHSNGVGLAAPQINHGIRLFLVDSLQIVENADEEDKDTYKDEKPIKQVFINPTIVKLEGDEWKYNEGCLSIP
;
A
#
# COMPACT_ATOMS: atom_id res chain seq x y z
N MET A 1 -12.67 -13.85 -8.59
CA MET A 1 -14.14 -13.70 -8.64
C MET A 1 -14.58 -12.94 -7.41
N PRO A 2 -15.53 -11.98 -7.49
CA PRO A 2 -16.02 -11.25 -6.32
C PRO A 2 -16.59 -12.23 -5.30
N LYS A 3 -16.07 -12.23 -4.08
CA LYS A 3 -16.55 -13.09 -2.99
C LYS A 3 -16.65 -12.29 -1.70
N SER A 4 -17.46 -12.78 -0.76
CA SER A 4 -17.52 -12.27 0.61
C SER A 4 -16.27 -12.71 1.39
N LEU A 5 -16.04 -12.13 2.58
CA LEU A 5 -14.96 -12.58 3.49
C LEU A 5 -15.17 -14.03 3.97
N ARG A 6 -16.39 -14.56 3.86
CA ARG A 6 -16.76 -15.95 4.19
C ARG A 6 -16.66 -16.90 3.01
N ASN A 7 -16.14 -16.42 1.88
CA ASN A 7 -16.00 -17.18 0.63
C ASN A 7 -17.30 -17.48 -0.13
N ASP A 8 -18.38 -16.82 0.26
CA ASP A 8 -19.66 -16.86 -0.46
C ASP A 8 -19.66 -15.89 -1.63
N ASP A 9 -20.53 -16.13 -2.61
CA ASP A 9 -20.74 -15.19 -3.70
C ASP A 9 -21.41 -13.89 -3.22
N THR A 10 -21.17 -12.82 -3.97
CA THR A 10 -21.75 -11.51 -3.73
C THR A 10 -22.75 -11.17 -4.85
N HIS A 11 -23.52 -10.10 -4.67
CA HIS A 11 -24.38 -9.59 -5.73
C HIS A 11 -23.63 -9.22 -7.03
N ALA A 12 -22.32 -8.95 -6.95
CA ALA A 12 -21.49 -8.60 -8.09
C ALA A 12 -20.91 -9.83 -8.83
N THR A 13 -20.87 -11.00 -8.19
CA THR A 13 -20.33 -12.24 -8.76
C THR A 13 -20.99 -12.61 -10.10
N PRO A 14 -22.33 -12.68 -10.21
CA PRO A 14 -22.98 -13.02 -11.48
C PRO A 14 -22.79 -11.97 -12.58
N LEU A 15 -22.52 -10.70 -12.21
CA LEU A 15 -22.23 -9.64 -13.18
C LEU A 15 -20.84 -9.82 -13.78
N VAL A 16 -19.85 -10.11 -12.94
CA VAL A 16 -18.47 -10.36 -13.38
C VAL A 16 -18.36 -11.65 -14.19
N GLU A 17 -19.10 -12.70 -13.83
CA GLU A 17 -19.22 -13.91 -14.65
C GLU A 17 -19.73 -13.62 -16.06
N LYS A 18 -20.84 -12.88 -16.17
CA LYS A 18 -21.40 -12.48 -17.48
C LYS A 18 -20.39 -11.67 -18.28
N PHE A 19 -19.68 -10.76 -17.63
CA PHE A 19 -18.62 -9.98 -18.27
C PHE A 19 -17.48 -10.88 -18.77
N ILE A 20 -16.99 -11.82 -17.97
CA ILE A 20 -15.92 -12.76 -18.35
C ILE A 20 -16.35 -13.59 -19.58
N VAL A 21 -17.58 -14.08 -19.59
CA VAL A 21 -18.13 -14.84 -20.72
C VAL A 21 -18.15 -13.98 -21.99
N LEU A 22 -18.68 -12.75 -21.90
CA LEU A 22 -18.72 -11.82 -23.02
C LEU A 22 -17.30 -11.48 -23.51
N PHE A 23 -16.40 -11.16 -22.58
CA PHE A 23 -15.02 -10.79 -22.90
C PHE A 23 -14.27 -11.93 -23.59
N LYS A 24 -14.40 -13.18 -23.14
CA LYS A 24 -13.79 -14.34 -23.81
C LYS A 24 -14.34 -14.56 -25.21
N SER A 25 -15.63 -14.27 -25.42
CA SER A 25 -16.23 -14.38 -26.76
C SER A 25 -15.71 -13.30 -27.72
N THR A 26 -15.42 -12.10 -27.22
CA THR A 26 -14.92 -10.97 -28.01
C THR A 26 -13.41 -11.02 -28.21
N PHE A 27 -12.65 -11.47 -27.21
CA PHE A 27 -11.18 -11.47 -27.18
C PHE A 27 -10.61 -12.85 -26.78
N PRO A 28 -10.73 -13.87 -27.64
CA PRO A 28 -10.39 -15.25 -27.30
C PRO A 28 -8.88 -15.48 -27.07
N THR A 29 -8.02 -14.60 -27.57
CA THR A 29 -6.56 -14.70 -27.43
C THR A 29 -6.02 -14.07 -26.15
N ILE A 30 -6.83 -13.27 -25.44
CA ILE A 30 -6.40 -12.58 -24.22
C ILE A 30 -6.70 -13.49 -23.01
N PRO A 31 -5.67 -13.92 -22.24
CA PRO A 31 -5.89 -14.70 -21.03
C PRO A 31 -6.56 -13.85 -19.95
N ILE A 32 -7.60 -14.38 -19.31
CA ILE A 32 -8.24 -13.76 -18.15
C ILE A 32 -7.75 -14.47 -16.89
N LEU A 33 -7.08 -13.72 -16.02
CA LEU A 33 -6.69 -14.16 -14.68
C LEU A 33 -7.64 -13.56 -13.66
N THR A 34 -8.19 -14.39 -12.77
CA THR A 34 -9.00 -13.90 -11.66
C THR A 34 -8.16 -13.85 -10.39
N LEU A 35 -7.91 -12.65 -9.88
CA LEU A 35 -7.22 -12.43 -8.61
C LEU A 35 -8.26 -12.25 -7.49
N ASP A 36 -7.86 -12.57 -6.26
CA ASP A 36 -8.67 -12.40 -5.07
C ASP A 36 -8.21 -11.16 -4.29
N GLU A 37 -8.92 -10.05 -4.48
CA GLU A 37 -8.63 -8.77 -3.83
C GLU A 37 -9.34 -8.58 -2.48
N ARG A 38 -9.99 -9.61 -1.93
CA ARG A 38 -10.76 -9.48 -0.68
C ARG A 38 -9.90 -9.05 0.50
N PHE A 39 -8.64 -9.46 0.52
CA PHE A 39 -7.71 -9.12 1.59
C PHE A 39 -7.11 -7.72 1.42
N THR A 40 -7.10 -7.15 0.23
CA THR A 40 -6.39 -5.86 0.00
C THR A 40 -7.32 -4.68 -0.13
N SER A 41 -8.35 -4.79 -0.96
CA SER A 41 -9.29 -3.70 -1.18
C SER A 41 -10.28 -3.56 -0.03
N LYS A 42 -10.73 -4.69 0.56
CA LYS A 42 -11.63 -4.63 1.72
C LYS A 42 -10.90 -4.47 3.04
N MET A 43 -9.70 -5.02 3.25
CA MET A 43 -8.98 -4.72 4.49
C MET A 43 -8.43 -3.31 4.49
N ALA A 44 -7.92 -2.75 3.38
CA ALA A 44 -7.59 -1.32 3.35
C ALA A 44 -8.82 -0.45 3.68
N PHE A 45 -9.98 -0.76 3.11
CA PHE A 45 -11.22 -0.06 3.41
C PHE A 45 -11.75 -0.31 4.84
N GLN A 46 -11.58 -1.51 5.38
CA GLN A 46 -12.01 -1.90 6.71
C GLN A 46 -11.07 -1.32 7.78
N THR A 47 -9.76 -1.35 7.56
CA THR A 47 -8.75 -0.60 8.34
C THR A 47 -9.07 0.89 8.39
N MET A 48 -9.51 1.49 7.26
CA MET A 48 -10.00 2.87 7.27
C MET A 48 -11.27 3.05 8.12
N ILE A 49 -12.17 2.07 8.16
CA ILE A 49 -13.38 2.09 9.02
C ILE A 49 -13.02 1.90 10.49
N ASP A 50 -12.18 0.92 10.80
CA ASP A 50 -11.81 0.50 12.14
C ASP A 50 -10.90 1.53 12.81
N SER A 51 -10.12 2.29 12.01
CA SER A 51 -9.41 3.49 12.45
C SER A 51 -10.32 4.72 12.65
N GLY A 52 -11.64 4.55 12.52
CA GLY A 52 -12.65 5.55 12.90
C GLY A 52 -12.96 6.61 11.83
N LEU A 53 -12.59 6.40 10.56
CA LEU A 53 -12.87 7.39 9.51
C LEU A 53 -14.36 7.47 9.19
N LYS A 54 -14.91 8.67 9.32
CA LYS A 54 -16.26 8.98 8.84
C LYS A 54 -16.26 8.92 7.32
N LYS A 55 -17.39 8.53 6.73
CA LYS A 55 -17.57 8.37 5.27
C LYS A 55 -17.12 9.60 4.46
N LYS A 56 -17.32 10.81 4.99
CA LYS A 56 -16.89 12.08 4.38
C LYS A 56 -15.37 12.27 4.40
N ASP A 57 -14.70 11.80 5.46
CA ASP A 57 -13.25 11.88 5.60
C ASP A 57 -12.56 10.89 4.66
N ARG A 58 -13.16 9.71 4.41
CA ARG A 58 -12.69 8.73 3.41
C ARG A 58 -12.73 9.25 1.96
N GLN A 59 -13.62 10.21 1.68
CA GLN A 59 -13.75 10.82 0.36
C GLN A 59 -12.77 11.98 0.14
N ASN A 60 -12.12 12.45 1.21
CA ASN A 60 -11.13 13.51 1.12
C ASN A 60 -9.74 12.91 0.89
N LYS A 61 -9.21 13.00 -0.34
CA LYS A 61 -7.84 12.60 -0.69
C LYS A 61 -6.80 13.24 0.25
N ALA A 62 -7.08 14.41 0.83
CA ALA A 62 -6.28 15.00 1.90
C ALA A 62 -6.81 14.60 3.28
N LEU A 63 -6.49 13.37 3.72
CA LEU A 63 -6.81 12.94 5.09
C LEU A 63 -6.17 13.92 6.10
N PRO A 64 -6.92 14.49 7.06
CA PRO A 64 -6.37 15.44 8.03
C PRO A 64 -5.20 14.87 8.85
N ILE A 65 -5.14 13.54 9.00
CA ILE A 65 -4.09 12.82 9.71
C ILE A 65 -2.71 12.99 9.06
N LEU A 66 -2.65 13.17 7.73
CA LEU A 66 -1.40 13.39 7.00
C LEU A 66 -0.73 14.73 7.35
N ARG A 67 -1.48 15.66 7.95
CA ARG A 67 -0.99 16.97 8.39
C ARG A 67 -0.69 17.02 9.89
N LYS A 68 -0.88 15.92 10.62
CA LYS A 68 -0.66 15.85 12.07
C LYS A 68 0.65 15.14 12.37
N VAL A 69 1.33 15.61 13.42
CA VAL A 69 2.48 14.89 13.98
C VAL A 69 1.98 13.58 14.57
N SER A 70 2.61 12.48 14.17
CA SER A 70 2.25 11.15 14.62
C SER A 70 2.77 10.87 16.03
N ALA A 71 2.01 10.09 16.81
CA ALA A 71 2.36 9.73 18.18
C ALA A 71 3.38 8.58 18.23
N ALA A 72 4.29 8.61 19.21
CA ALA A 72 5.16 7.47 19.47
C ALA A 72 4.35 6.29 20.04
N ILE A 73 4.77 5.06 19.76
CA ILE A 73 4.13 3.83 20.26
C ILE A 73 5.10 3.01 21.09
N THR A 74 4.57 2.12 21.93
CA THR A 74 5.37 1.15 22.68
C THR A 74 5.23 -0.24 22.05
N PRO A 75 6.07 -1.23 22.44
CA PRO A 75 5.94 -2.61 21.97
C PRO A 75 4.57 -3.25 22.25
N GLU A 76 3.83 -2.72 23.23
CA GLU A 76 2.50 -3.18 23.65
C GLU A 76 1.37 -2.58 22.79
N TYR A 77 1.70 -1.84 21.73
CA TYR A 77 0.70 -1.28 20.83
C TYR A 77 -0.24 -2.39 20.32
N PRO A 78 -1.57 -2.25 20.49
CA PRO A 78 -2.53 -3.29 20.13
C PRO A 78 -2.39 -3.70 18.68
N GLU A 79 -2.43 -5.01 18.43
CA GLU A 79 -2.47 -5.59 17.07
C GLU A 79 -1.29 -5.17 16.16
N LEU A 80 -0.16 -4.74 16.73
CA LEU A 80 1.00 -4.25 15.96
C LEU A 80 1.47 -5.22 14.86
N LYS A 81 1.47 -6.54 15.13
CA LYS A 81 1.86 -7.55 14.14
C LYS A 81 0.91 -7.61 12.94
N GLU A 82 -0.39 -7.51 13.21
CA GLU A 82 -1.42 -7.52 12.17
C GLU A 82 -1.36 -6.24 11.34
N LEU A 83 -1.21 -5.08 12.00
CA LEU A 83 -0.99 -3.80 11.34
C LEU A 83 0.21 -3.85 10.39
N LEU A 84 1.34 -4.39 10.83
CA LEU A 84 2.53 -4.53 9.99
C LEU A 84 2.28 -5.44 8.79
N SER A 85 1.61 -6.58 8.99
CA SER A 85 1.23 -7.49 7.89
C SER A 85 0.39 -6.77 6.83
N ASN A 86 -0.63 -6.04 7.28
CA ASN A 86 -1.54 -5.31 6.39
C ASN A 86 -0.84 -4.17 5.65
N MET A 87 0.11 -3.48 6.31
CA MET A 87 0.90 -2.43 5.67
C MET A 87 1.83 -3.00 4.58
N TRP A 88 2.46 -4.15 4.82
CA TRP A 88 3.29 -4.81 3.79
C TRP A 88 2.47 -5.22 2.57
N GLU A 89 1.31 -5.84 2.81
CA GLU A 89 0.39 -6.21 1.74
C GLU A 89 -0.08 -4.99 0.93
N THR A 90 -0.42 -3.89 1.63
CA THR A 90 -0.80 -2.62 1.00
C THR A 90 0.34 -2.05 0.14
N LEU A 91 1.58 -2.07 0.64
CA LEU A 91 2.74 -1.58 -0.10
C LEU A 91 2.88 -2.31 -1.43
N TYR A 92 2.89 -3.65 -1.41
CA TYR A 92 3.09 -4.46 -2.61
C TYR A 92 1.94 -4.34 -3.61
N HIS A 93 0.71 -4.15 -3.14
CA HIS A 93 -0.43 -3.91 -4.03
C HIS A 93 -0.40 -2.55 -4.72
N SER A 94 0.33 -1.60 -4.15
CA SER A 94 0.44 -0.23 -4.67
C SER A 94 1.66 -0.01 -5.56
N ASN A 95 2.50 -1.04 -5.79
CA ASN A 95 3.83 -0.91 -6.42
C ASN A 95 4.67 0.23 -5.81
N GLY A 96 4.51 0.44 -4.49
CA GLY A 96 5.20 1.49 -3.75
C GLY A 96 6.49 1.01 -3.13
N VAL A 97 7.40 1.94 -2.84
CA VAL A 97 8.70 1.66 -2.20
C VAL A 97 8.63 1.81 -0.68
N GLY A 98 7.77 2.69 -0.18
CA GLY A 98 7.55 2.90 1.25
C GLY A 98 6.09 3.23 1.58
N LEU A 99 5.69 2.89 2.80
CA LEU A 99 4.35 3.17 3.32
C LEU A 99 4.43 3.57 4.79
N ALA A 100 3.85 4.72 5.12
CA ALA A 100 3.74 5.23 6.48
C ALA A 100 2.35 4.96 7.06
N ALA A 101 2.28 4.65 8.35
CA ALA A 101 1.03 4.36 9.05
C ALA A 101 -0.04 5.47 8.88
N PRO A 102 0.29 6.78 8.86
CA PRO A 102 -0.69 7.82 8.60
C PRO A 102 -1.37 7.75 7.22
N GLN A 103 -0.72 7.17 6.21
CA GLN A 103 -1.29 7.00 4.86
C GLN A 103 -2.46 6.02 4.85
N ILE A 104 -2.48 5.09 5.81
CA ILE A 104 -3.60 4.17 6.08
C ILE A 104 -4.38 4.57 7.33
N ASN A 105 -4.30 5.85 7.72
CA ASN A 105 -5.03 6.46 8.83
C ASN A 105 -4.66 5.96 10.24
N HIS A 106 -3.43 5.51 10.44
CA HIS A 106 -2.87 5.26 11.77
C HIS A 106 -1.90 6.39 12.14
N GLY A 107 -2.29 7.27 13.06
CA GLY A 107 -1.55 8.47 13.45
C GLY A 107 -0.35 8.19 14.36
N ILE A 108 0.45 7.18 14.04
CA ILE A 108 1.55 6.66 14.85
C ILE A 108 2.88 6.73 14.08
N ARG A 109 3.99 6.85 14.81
CA ARG A 109 5.35 6.96 14.26
C ARG A 109 5.84 5.59 13.80
N LEU A 110 5.32 5.15 12.68
CA LEU A 110 5.64 3.88 12.08
C LEU A 110 5.64 4.02 10.55
N PHE A 111 6.70 3.56 9.91
CA PHE A 111 6.73 3.37 8.46
C PHE A 111 7.55 2.14 8.11
N LEU A 112 7.33 1.62 6.90
CA LEU A 112 8.10 0.53 6.32
C LEU A 112 8.66 0.93 4.94
N VAL A 113 9.79 0.34 4.59
CA VAL A 113 10.51 0.59 3.34
C VAL A 113 10.98 -0.74 2.77
N ASP A 114 10.84 -0.90 1.46
CA ASP A 114 11.42 -1.98 0.67
C ASP A 114 12.03 -1.39 -0.62
N SER A 115 13.28 -0.94 -0.53
CA SER A 115 13.99 -0.34 -1.66
C SER A 115 14.47 -1.36 -2.67
N LEU A 116 14.31 -2.66 -2.41
CA LEU A 116 14.50 -3.71 -3.40
C LEU A 116 13.61 -3.48 -4.63
N GLN A 117 12.39 -2.96 -4.42
CA GLN A 117 11.47 -2.62 -5.50
C GLN A 117 12.01 -1.53 -6.44
N ILE A 118 12.88 -0.63 -5.98
CA ILE A 118 13.53 0.34 -6.86
C ILE A 118 14.57 -0.38 -7.72
N VAL A 119 15.43 -1.17 -7.09
CA VAL A 119 16.54 -1.85 -7.79
C VAL A 119 16.02 -2.86 -8.82
N GLU A 120 14.98 -3.62 -8.48
CA GLU A 120 14.40 -4.64 -9.36
C GLU A 120 13.61 -4.04 -10.53
N ASN A 121 12.97 -2.88 -10.34
CA ASN A 121 12.17 -2.21 -11.37
C ASN A 121 12.90 -1.03 -12.05
N ALA A 122 14.17 -0.80 -11.74
CA ALA A 122 14.99 0.20 -12.41
C ALA A 122 15.20 -0.18 -13.89
N ASP A 123 15.12 0.81 -14.77
CA ASP A 123 15.48 0.63 -16.18
C ASP A 123 16.99 0.36 -16.31
N GLU A 124 17.42 -0.24 -17.42
CA GLU A 124 18.83 -0.62 -17.63
C GLU A 124 19.81 0.56 -17.48
N GLU A 125 19.38 1.79 -17.78
CA GLU A 125 20.16 3.02 -17.57
C GLU A 125 20.31 3.39 -16.09
N ASP A 126 19.30 3.11 -15.27
CA ASP A 126 19.29 3.42 -13.83
C ASP A 126 19.96 2.33 -12.99
N LYS A 127 20.01 1.08 -13.48
CA LYS A 127 20.68 -0.03 -12.78
C LYS A 127 22.16 0.22 -12.52
N ASP A 128 22.84 0.92 -13.42
CA ASP A 128 24.27 1.24 -13.25
C ASP A 128 24.49 2.34 -12.19
N THR A 129 23.47 3.20 -11.98
CA THR A 129 23.49 4.27 -10.96
C THR A 129 23.43 3.71 -9.53
N TYR A 130 22.70 2.61 -9.32
CA TYR A 130 22.47 2.01 -7.99
C TYR A 130 23.20 0.68 -7.76
N LYS A 131 24.12 0.28 -8.65
CA LYS A 131 24.70 -1.09 -8.63
C LYS A 131 25.37 -1.49 -7.31
N ASP A 132 25.92 -0.50 -6.61
CA ASP A 132 26.67 -0.69 -5.36
C ASP A 132 25.82 -0.43 -4.11
N GLU A 133 24.56 -0.01 -4.29
CA GLU A 133 23.63 0.24 -3.18
C GLU A 133 23.03 -1.07 -2.66
N LYS A 134 23.05 -1.23 -1.34
CA LYS A 134 22.41 -2.37 -0.69
C LYS A 134 20.95 -2.03 -0.42
N PRO A 135 19.98 -2.71 -1.05
CA PRO A 135 18.58 -2.45 -0.80
C PRO A 135 18.23 -2.75 0.67
N ILE A 136 17.32 -1.96 1.21
CA ILE A 136 16.82 -2.09 2.58
C ILE A 136 15.38 -2.56 2.55
N LYS A 137 15.06 -3.53 3.41
CA LYS A 137 13.71 -3.99 3.66
C LYS A 137 13.47 -4.03 5.17
N GLN A 138 12.88 -2.97 5.70
CA GLN A 138 12.84 -2.74 7.15
C GLN A 138 11.57 -2.00 7.59
N VAL A 139 11.25 -2.20 8.88
CA VAL A 139 10.19 -1.48 9.60
C VAL A 139 10.85 -0.55 10.61
N PHE A 140 10.42 0.71 10.64
CA PHE A 140 10.92 1.73 11.53
C PHE A 140 9.82 2.18 12.49
N ILE A 141 10.08 2.04 13.79
CA ILE A 141 9.16 2.43 14.86
C ILE A 141 9.81 3.52 15.72
N ASN A 142 9.06 4.60 15.96
CA ASN A 142 9.54 5.82 16.60
C ASN A 142 10.87 6.38 16.02
N PRO A 143 11.08 6.36 14.69
CA PRO A 143 12.37 6.77 14.12
C PRO A 143 12.64 8.25 14.36
N THR A 144 13.92 8.59 14.50
CA THR A 144 14.43 9.96 14.58
C THR A 144 15.59 10.13 13.62
N ILE A 145 15.66 11.28 12.95
CA ILE A 145 16.80 11.64 12.12
C ILE A 145 17.92 12.09 13.05
N VAL A 146 19.04 11.36 13.05
CA VAL A 146 20.19 11.65 13.92
C VAL A 146 21.19 12.61 13.27
N LYS A 147 21.31 12.55 11.95
CA LYS A 147 22.24 13.35 11.15
C LYS A 147 21.75 13.39 9.69
N LEU A 148 22.07 14.47 9.01
CA LEU A 148 21.93 14.63 7.56
C LEU A 148 23.29 15.07 7.01
N GLU A 149 23.69 14.51 5.87
CA GLU A 149 24.98 14.77 5.21
C GLU A 149 24.78 14.79 3.70
N GLY A 150 25.73 15.39 2.97
CA GLY A 150 25.70 15.52 1.51
C GLY A 150 25.15 16.87 1.04
N ASP A 151 25.18 17.05 -0.27
CA ASP A 151 24.67 18.24 -0.94
C ASP A 151 23.19 18.05 -1.33
N GLU A 152 22.43 19.14 -1.36
CA GLU A 152 21.07 19.12 -1.87
C GLU A 152 21.07 18.85 -3.37
N TRP A 153 20.22 17.90 -3.79
CA TRP A 153 20.06 17.52 -5.18
C TRP A 153 18.57 17.40 -5.51
N LYS A 154 18.23 17.59 -6.79
CA LYS A 154 16.84 17.51 -7.24
C LYS A 154 16.54 16.09 -7.68
N TYR A 155 15.44 15.54 -7.17
CA TYR A 155 14.91 14.25 -7.56
C TYR A 155 13.40 14.33 -7.78
N ASN A 156 12.90 13.59 -8.75
CA ASN A 156 11.46 13.48 -8.96
C ASN A 156 10.91 12.38 -8.06
N GLU A 157 10.04 12.75 -7.13
CA GLU A 157 9.42 11.82 -6.19
C GLU A 157 7.93 11.64 -6.47
N GLY A 158 7.46 10.41 -6.26
CA GLY A 158 6.04 10.05 -6.27
C GLY A 158 5.54 9.75 -4.86
N CYS A 159 4.23 9.91 -4.62
CA CYS A 159 3.63 9.62 -3.32
C CYS A 159 2.28 8.91 -3.47
N LEU A 160 2.12 7.76 -2.83
CA LEU A 160 0.89 6.95 -2.88
C LEU A 160 -0.37 7.70 -2.42
N SER A 161 -0.22 8.69 -1.52
CA SER A 161 -1.33 9.52 -1.04
C SER A 161 -1.64 10.73 -1.95
N ILE A 162 -0.86 10.96 -3.01
CA ILE A 162 -1.08 12.03 -4.00
C ILE A 162 -1.06 11.39 -5.40
N PRO A 163 -2.13 10.70 -5.80
CA PRO A 163 -2.26 10.10 -7.13
C PRO A 163 -2.82 11.08 -8.16
#